data_AF-A0A6N8E9I4-F1
#
_entry.id   AF-A0A6N8E9I4-F1
#
_cell.length_a   1.000
_cell.length_b   1.000
_cell.length_c   1.000
_cell.angle_alpha   90.00
_cell.angle_beta   90.00
_cell.angle_gamma   90.00
#
_symmetry.space_group_name_H-M   'P 1'
#
loop_
_entity.id
_entity.type
_entity.pdbx_description
1 polymer ?
#
loop_
_entity_poly.entity_id
_entity_poly.type
_entity_poly.pdbx_seq_one_letter_code
_entity_poly.pdbx_strand_id
1 'polypeptide(L)'
;MPALTATHIEDLQLASSKLTGAKRRAFQAEMTLKYCAGRARQAERVFGWGRRTVELGLHEQRTEIECLGAQELCCGQPLWEDKHPEAAALLWKLVDSQSQQDPTFRTPLCYTRLTAAEA
;
A
#
# COMPACT_ATOMS: atom_id res chain seq x y z
N MET A 1 11.10 -20.95 -27.31
CA MET A 1 10.22 -20.11 -26.46
C MET A 1 8.80 -20.59 -26.62
N PRO A 2 7.98 -20.64 -25.56
CA PRO A 2 6.57 -20.97 -25.72
C PRO A 2 5.91 -19.94 -26.65
N ALA A 3 5.10 -20.42 -27.59
CA ALA A 3 4.37 -19.53 -28.49
C ALA A 3 3.28 -18.78 -27.70
N LEU A 4 3.37 -17.46 -27.64
CA LEU A 4 2.32 -16.60 -27.10
C LEU A 4 1.38 -16.19 -28.23
N THR A 5 0.09 -16.48 -28.07
CA THR A 5 -0.98 -15.93 -28.91
C THR A 5 -1.40 -14.57 -28.38
N ALA A 6 -2.10 -13.78 -29.20
CA ALA A 6 -2.63 -12.49 -28.79
C ALA A 6 -3.57 -12.61 -27.56
N THR A 7 -4.41 -13.64 -27.53
CA THR A 7 -5.31 -13.93 -26.41
C THR A 7 -4.56 -14.16 -25.10
N HIS A 8 -3.46 -14.93 -25.12
CA HIS A 8 -2.63 -15.12 -23.93
C HIS A 8 -1.98 -13.82 -23.45
N ILE A 9 -1.61 -12.91 -24.37
CA ILE A 9 -1.05 -11.61 -24.00
C ILE A 9 -2.10 -10.76 -23.29
N GLU A 10 -3.34 -10.73 -23.80
CA GLU A 10 -4.46 -10.02 -23.20
C GLU A 10 -4.79 -10.57 -21.79
N ASP A 11 -4.82 -11.89 -21.62
CA ASP A 11 -5.06 -12.53 -20.32
C ASP A 11 -3.98 -12.17 -19.30
N LEU A 12 -2.70 -12.15 -19.71
CA LEU A 12 -1.58 -11.77 -18.85
C LEU A 12 -1.61 -10.28 -18.49
N GLN A 13 -2.00 -9.41 -19.43
CA GLN A 13 -2.19 -7.99 -19.16
C GLN A 13 -3.35 -7.76 -18.19
N LEU A 14 -4.47 -8.47 -18.38
CA LEU A 14 -5.62 -8.42 -17.49
C LEU A 14 -5.24 -8.88 -16.08
N ALA A 15 -4.55 -10.02 -15.94
CA ALA A 15 -4.07 -10.51 -14.66
C ALA A 15 -3.15 -9.49 -13.97
N SER A 16 -2.18 -8.93 -14.69
CA SER A 16 -1.29 -7.90 -14.16
C SER A 16 -2.04 -6.65 -13.69
N SER A 17 -3.13 -6.27 -14.36
CA SER A 17 -3.91 -5.07 -14.01
C SER A 17 -4.61 -5.20 -12.65
N LYS A 18 -4.94 -6.42 -12.23
CA LYS A 18 -5.61 -6.74 -10.96
C LYS A 18 -4.66 -6.79 -9.76
N LEU A 19 -3.35 -6.91 -10.00
CA LEU A 19 -2.32 -6.89 -8.97
C LEU A 19 -1.85 -5.45 -8.71
N THR A 20 -1.26 -5.18 -7.55
CA THR A 20 -0.65 -3.87 -7.22
C THR A 20 0.68 -4.05 -6.49
N GLY A 21 1.48 -2.99 -6.40
CA GLY A 21 2.72 -2.97 -5.63
C GLY A 21 3.71 -4.07 -6.02
N ALA A 22 4.36 -4.66 -5.02
CA ALA A 22 5.33 -5.74 -5.20
C ALA A 22 4.74 -6.98 -5.87
N LYS A 23 3.49 -7.35 -5.55
CA LYS A 23 2.80 -8.50 -6.16
C LYS A 23 2.71 -8.36 -7.68
N ARG A 24 2.41 -7.16 -8.18
CA ARG A 24 2.39 -6.88 -9.63
C ARG A 24 3.79 -7.05 -10.22
N ARG A 25 4.84 -6.52 -9.56
CA ARG A 25 6.22 -6.63 -10.05
C ARG A 25 6.71 -8.07 -10.10
N ALA A 26 6.46 -8.84 -9.05
CA ALA A 26 6.82 -10.25 -8.97
C ALA A 26 6.16 -11.06 -10.10
N PHE A 27 4.85 -10.87 -10.32
CA PHE A 27 4.15 -11.51 -11.43
C PHE A 27 4.75 -11.14 -12.80
N GLN A 28 4.99 -9.85 -13.03
CA GLN A 28 5.58 -9.39 -14.29
C GLN A 28 7.00 -9.93 -14.50
N ALA A 29 7.80 -10.03 -13.45
CA ALA A 29 9.15 -10.60 -13.48
C ALA A 29 9.12 -12.09 -13.85
N GLU A 30 8.25 -12.87 -13.22
CA GLU A 30 8.10 -14.29 -13.49
C GLU A 30 7.67 -14.55 -14.95
N MET A 31 6.67 -13.82 -15.44
CA MET A 31 6.23 -13.92 -16.83
C MET A 31 7.31 -13.44 -17.81
N THR A 32 8.10 -12.44 -17.43
CA THR A 32 9.25 -11.97 -18.23
C THR A 32 10.35 -13.01 -18.30
N LEU A 33 10.64 -13.74 -17.23
CA LEU A 33 11.57 -14.87 -17.26
C LEU A 33 11.08 -15.97 -18.20
N LYS A 34 9.80 -16.36 -18.07
CA LYS A 34 9.20 -17.45 -18.85
C LYS A 34 9.12 -17.16 -20.34
N TYR A 35 8.71 -15.95 -20.73
CA TYR A 35 8.38 -15.63 -22.12
C TYR A 35 9.34 -14.66 -22.80
N CYS A 36 10.11 -13.89 -22.04
CA CYS A 36 10.99 -12.84 -22.55
C CYS A 36 12.46 -13.08 -22.15
N ALA A 37 12.82 -14.26 -21.66
CA ALA A 37 14.18 -14.61 -21.22
C ALA A 37 14.78 -13.60 -20.22
N GLY A 38 13.94 -13.01 -19.36
CA GLY A 38 14.36 -12.00 -18.39
C GLY A 38 14.66 -10.63 -19.00
N ARG A 39 14.35 -10.38 -20.28
CA ARG A 39 14.64 -9.11 -20.95
C ARG A 39 13.50 -8.12 -20.78
N ALA A 40 13.71 -7.10 -19.95
CA ALA A 40 12.70 -6.05 -19.70
C ALA A 40 12.28 -5.28 -20.97
N ARG A 41 13.20 -5.04 -21.91
CA ARG A 41 12.86 -4.43 -23.22
C ARG A 41 11.90 -5.28 -24.05
N GLN A 42 11.99 -6.60 -23.93
CA GLN A 42 11.11 -7.51 -24.64
C GLN A 42 9.74 -7.57 -23.95
N ALA A 43 9.70 -7.58 -22.62
CA ALA A 43 8.45 -7.49 -21.87
C ALA A 43 7.66 -6.20 -22.17
N GLU A 44 8.35 -5.07 -22.30
CA GLU A 44 7.76 -3.80 -22.74
C GLU A 44 7.15 -3.92 -24.14
N ARG A 45 7.87 -4.53 -25.08
CA ARG A 45 7.37 -4.71 -26.46
C ARG A 45 6.23 -5.71 -26.58
N VAL A 46 6.23 -6.78 -25.79
CA VAL A 46 5.26 -7.89 -25.90
C VAL A 46 4.02 -7.61 -25.04
N PHE A 47 4.20 -7.16 -23.80
CA PHE A 47 3.13 -6.99 -22.83
C PHE A 47 2.78 -5.52 -22.54
N GLY A 48 3.58 -4.55 -22.98
CA GLY A 48 3.39 -3.13 -22.65
C GLY A 48 3.75 -2.78 -21.21
N TRP A 49 4.48 -3.64 -20.50
CA TRP A 49 4.86 -3.39 -19.12
C TRP A 49 6.07 -2.44 -19.02
N GLY A 50 6.02 -1.53 -18.05
CA GLY A 50 7.07 -0.53 -17.85
C GLY A 50 8.41 -1.18 -17.53
N ARG A 51 9.45 -0.82 -18.29
CA ARG A 51 10.78 -1.45 -18.20
C ARG A 51 11.38 -1.43 -16.79
N ARG A 52 11.36 -0.27 -16.13
CA ARG A 52 11.92 -0.11 -14.77
C ARG A 52 11.23 -1.00 -13.74
N THR A 53 9.91 -1.16 -13.88
CA THR A 53 9.10 -2.02 -13.00
C THR A 53 9.49 -3.49 -13.14
N VAL A 54 9.70 -3.94 -14.38
CA VAL A 54 10.13 -5.30 -14.69
C VAL A 54 11.58 -5.54 -14.25
N GLU A 55 12.48 -4.58 -14.49
CA GLU A 55 13.88 -4.65 -14.02
C GLU A 55 13.95 -4.75 -12.49
N LEU A 56 13.16 -3.95 -11.78
CA LEU A 56 13.06 -4.03 -10.31
C LEU A 56 12.55 -5.39 -9.88
N GLY A 57 11.44 -5.88 -10.46
CA GLY A 57 10.89 -7.20 -10.11
C GLY A 57 11.86 -8.35 -10.37
N LEU A 58 12.64 -8.29 -11.46
CA LEU A 58 13.69 -9.27 -11.76
C LEU A 58 14.83 -9.22 -10.74
N HIS A 59 15.21 -8.03 -10.28
CA HIS A 59 16.20 -7.87 -9.22
C HIS A 59 15.69 -8.42 -7.89
N GLU A 60 14.47 -8.05 -7.49
CA GLU A 60 13.80 -8.54 -6.27
C GLU A 60 13.74 -10.07 -6.25
N GLN A 61 13.36 -10.69 -7.38
CA GLN A 61 13.31 -12.14 -7.53
C GLN A 61 14.69 -12.80 -7.45
N ARG A 62 15.74 -12.15 -7.99
CA ARG A 62 17.12 -12.66 -7.93
C ARG A 62 17.69 -12.61 -6.51
N THR A 63 17.33 -11.59 -5.73
CA THR A 63 17.87 -11.37 -4.39
C THR A 63 16.99 -11.92 -3.27
N GLU A 64 15.76 -12.35 -3.59
CA GLU A 64 14.74 -12.73 -2.61
C GLU A 64 14.40 -11.60 -1.62
N ILE A 65 14.58 -10.35 -2.06
CA ILE A 65 14.33 -9.15 -1.26
C ILE A 65 13.25 -8.34 -1.95
N GLU A 66 12.13 -8.11 -1.26
CA GLU A 66 11.07 -7.22 -1.72
C GLU A 66 11.44 -5.77 -1.43
N CYS A 67 11.44 -4.91 -2.46
CA CYS A 67 11.69 -3.49 -2.29
C CYS A 67 10.38 -2.78 -1.89
N LEU A 68 10.39 -2.17 -0.72
CA LEU A 68 9.28 -1.35 -0.24
C LEU A 68 9.27 0.01 -0.94
N GLY A 69 8.07 0.48 -1.29
CA GLY A 69 7.89 1.82 -1.85
C GLY A 69 8.15 2.91 -0.80
N ALA A 70 8.21 4.17 -1.26
CA ALA A 70 8.17 5.34 -0.36
C ALA A 70 6.74 5.69 0.10
N GLN A 71 5.73 5.45 -0.74
CA GLN A 71 4.40 5.09 -0.24
C GLN A 71 4.55 3.79 0.59
N GLU A 72 3.62 3.18 1.31
CA GLU A 72 3.95 2.11 2.30
C GLU A 72 4.87 2.55 3.46
N LEU A 73 6.09 3.04 3.21
CA LEU A 73 7.04 3.40 4.28
C LEU A 73 6.82 4.80 4.87
N CYS A 74 6.51 5.79 4.03
CA CYS A 74 6.51 7.21 4.40
C CYS A 74 5.16 7.90 4.21
N CYS A 75 4.13 7.19 3.76
CA CYS A 75 2.80 7.76 3.55
C CYS A 75 1.82 7.34 4.66
N GLY A 76 0.82 8.19 4.88
CA GLY A 76 -0.05 8.13 6.03
C GLY A 76 0.38 9.22 7.01
N GLN A 77 -0.48 10.20 7.23
CA GLN A 77 -0.23 11.18 8.27
C GLN A 77 -0.57 10.48 9.59
N PRO A 78 0.40 10.26 10.50
CA PRO A 78 0.08 9.64 11.78
C PRO A 78 -0.96 10.48 12.50
N LEU A 79 -1.78 9.83 13.33
CA LEU A 79 -2.79 10.53 14.12
C LEU A 79 -2.10 11.62 14.94
N TRP A 80 -2.82 12.69 15.24
CA TRP A 80 -2.23 13.79 16.01
C TRP A 80 -1.76 13.30 17.39
N GLU A 81 -2.53 12.42 18.02
CA GLU A 81 -2.17 11.76 19.28
C GLU A 81 -0.88 10.94 19.19
N ASP A 82 -0.61 10.27 18.07
CA ASP A 82 0.63 9.50 17.87
C ASP A 82 1.84 10.43 17.74
N LYS A 83 1.65 11.62 17.17
CA LYS A 83 2.71 12.64 17.04
C LYS A 83 3.01 13.34 18.36
N HIS A 84 2.01 13.45 19.24
CA HIS A 84 2.10 14.20 20.49
C HIS A 84 1.56 13.36 21.67
N PRO A 85 2.23 12.24 22.01
CA PRO A 85 1.72 11.29 22.99
C PRO A 85 1.55 11.90 24.39
N GLU A 86 2.45 12.80 24.78
CA GLU A 86 2.37 13.50 26.06
C GLU A 86 1.17 14.45 26.13
N ALA A 87 0.96 15.23 25.07
CA ALA A 87 -0.17 16.16 25.00
C ALA A 87 -1.50 15.39 24.94
N ALA A 88 -1.57 14.31 24.17
CA ALA A 88 -2.74 13.43 24.13
C ALA A 88 -3.03 12.83 25.51
N ALA A 89 -2.03 12.31 26.22
CA ALA A 89 -2.20 11.75 27.56
C ALA A 89 -2.67 12.80 28.58
N LEU A 90 -2.18 14.04 28.48
CA LEU A 90 -2.64 15.15 29.32
C LEU A 90 -4.09 15.53 29.02
N LEU A 91 -4.45 15.63 27.73
CA LEU A 91 -5.82 15.90 27.31
C LEU A 91 -6.76 14.80 27.81
N TRP A 92 -6.40 13.53 27.67
CA TRP A 92 -7.18 12.42 28.24
C TRP A 92 -7.39 12.58 29.74
N LYS A 93 -6.35 12.87 30.51
CA LYS A 93 -6.47 13.08 31.97
C LYS A 93 -7.36 14.27 32.34
N LEU A 94 -7.28 15.37 31.58
CA LEU A 94 -8.08 16.57 31.81
C LEU A 94 -9.55 16.31 31.52
N VAL A 95 -9.81 15.58 30.44
CA VAL A 95 -11.15 15.36 29.89
C VAL A 95 -11.90 14.22 30.58
N ASP A 96 -11.21 13.20 31.11
CA ASP A 96 -11.81 11.97 31.63
C ASP A 96 -12.92 12.23 32.67
N SER A 97 -12.66 13.14 33.61
CA SER A 97 -13.62 13.53 34.66
C SER A 97 -14.88 14.24 34.14
N GLN A 98 -14.81 14.82 32.94
CA GLN A 98 -15.90 15.54 32.29
C GLN A 98 -16.50 14.76 31.12
N SER A 99 -16.03 13.53 30.90
CA SER A 99 -16.51 12.64 29.86
C SER A 99 -17.82 11.98 30.27
N GLN A 100 -18.78 11.94 29.36
CA GLN A 100 -20.08 11.32 29.56
C GLN A 100 -20.39 10.44 28.37
N GLN A 101 -20.92 9.24 28.63
CA GLN A 101 -21.35 8.36 27.56
C GLN A 101 -22.40 9.04 26.68
N ASP A 102 -22.35 8.78 25.37
CA ASP A 102 -23.37 9.23 24.41
C ASP A 102 -24.77 8.93 24.96
N PRO A 103 -25.61 9.96 25.21
CA PRO A 103 -26.92 9.79 25.82
C PRO A 103 -27.88 8.97 24.96
N THR A 104 -27.60 8.82 23.66
CA THR A 104 -28.39 7.97 22.77
C THR A 104 -27.93 6.51 22.77
N PHE A 105 -26.79 6.21 23.39
CA PHE A 105 -26.15 4.87 23.45
C PHE A 105 -25.96 4.21 22.07
N ARG A 106 -25.89 5.00 21.00
CA ARG A 106 -25.74 4.50 19.62
C ARG A 106 -24.28 4.33 19.24
N THR A 107 -23.37 5.00 19.94
CA THR A 107 -21.95 5.01 19.65
C THR A 107 -21.12 4.73 20.90
N PRO A 108 -19.89 4.21 20.75
CA PRO A 108 -18.95 4.06 21.86
C PRO A 108 -18.25 5.39 22.22
N LEU A 109 -18.66 6.52 21.63
CA LEU A 109 -18.04 7.82 21.86
C LEU A 109 -18.54 8.44 23.18
N CYS A 110 -17.66 9.17 23.86
CA CYS A 110 -18.01 9.99 25.01
C CYS A 110 -18.07 11.46 24.61
N TYR A 111 -19.13 12.15 25.01
CA TYR A 111 -19.23 13.60 24.93
C TYR A 111 -18.52 14.23 26.12
N THR A 112 -17.87 15.36 25.86
CA THR A 112 -17.13 16.10 26.87
C THR A 112 -17.83 17.44 27.06
N ARG A 113 -18.07 17.84 28.31
CA ARG A 113 -18.68 19.15 28.63
C ARG A 113 -17.62 20.25 28.74
N LEU A 114 -16.59 20.18 27.91
CA LEU A 114 -15.51 21.16 27.87
C LEU A 114 -15.74 22.12 26.72
N THR A 115 -15.79 23.40 27.01
CA THR A 115 -15.74 24.46 25.99
C THR A 115 -14.30 24.90 25.75
N ALA A 116 -14.03 25.53 24.60
CA ALA A 116 -12.68 25.99 24.27
C ALA A 116 -12.07 27.01 25.26
N ALA A 117 -12.88 27.59 26.16
CA ALA A 117 -12.43 28.50 27.21
C ALA A 117 -11.94 27.78 28.48
N GLU A 118 -12.28 26.48 28.65
CA GLU A 118 -12.00 25.67 29.83
C GLU A 118 -10.86 24.66 29.62
N ALA A 119 -10.35 24.56 28.39
CA ALA A 119 -9.24 23.69 27.97
C ALA A 119 -7.94 24.48 27.77
#